data_AF-A0A1D1ZUY6-F1
#
_entry.id   AF-A0A1D1ZUY6-F1
#
_cell.length_a   1.000
_cell.length_b   1.000
_cell.length_c   1.000
_cell.angle_alpha   90.00
_cell.angle_beta   90.00
_cell.angle_gamma   90.00
#
_symmetry.space_group_name_H-M   'P 1'
#
loop_
_entity.id
_entity.type
_entity.pdbx_description
1 polymer ?
#
loop_
_entity_poly.entity_id
_entity_poly.type
_entity_poly.pdbx_seq_one_letter_code
_entity_poly.pdbx_strand_id
1 'polypeptide(L)'
;MLCSVSGDVRDKAASGSPAGKETGPPQAQNPESPFTHAGLSFTLIPRHTTSWTPACLPRPTLSLSLDACIVPSPASPDGARLAASNVLVLDDFVDEATRAGLLEAMIGPAAAVDLAAGRLSRPPAGSWERRTTDAAGGAPSWGMRGTALRALRRGTLGALREVGARLAALYPDAHVAWLPSDAIQGGAGGALVSAAAHGGDDGATETCWPEECNQGNASAAKRAKIGPEAADGATRCPPDGAAPQGPDATDPCAPDSSAGEAPAATTAPAADCVPLLANAAVAGDEFAYHQDADPTSFPDSSPWVAALGDYFNGEPGQPLLASLVLYLNPDWRRDWGGDTLCLDSDSGVGVGVAPRPRRALLMHQDVVHRLSAPSAAAGGRPRFSLVWKLALVPRRAGRGVDLARAAAWGLPTPFGSAARMAAVKRQLAREARG
;
A
#
# COMPACT_ATOMS: atom_id res chain seq x y z
N MET A 1 -37.66 -6.29 -50.29
CA MET A 1 -37.51 -6.88 -51.63
C MET A 1 -36.73 -8.17 -51.45
N LEU A 2 -37.44 -9.29 -51.56
CA LEU A 2 -36.92 -10.65 -51.42
C LEU A 2 -36.18 -11.04 -52.71
N CYS A 3 -35.01 -11.65 -52.59
CA CYS A 3 -34.53 -12.64 -53.56
C CYS A 3 -33.60 -13.61 -52.84
N SER A 4 -34.05 -14.86 -52.75
CA SER A 4 -33.23 -16.04 -52.49
C SER A 4 -33.31 -16.93 -53.73
N VAL A 5 -32.41 -17.92 -53.78
CA VAL A 5 -32.49 -19.23 -54.46
C VAL A 5 -31.45 -19.46 -55.59
N SER A 6 -30.43 -20.23 -55.18
CA SER A 6 -29.83 -21.44 -55.79
C SER A 6 -28.89 -21.39 -56.99
N GLY A 7 -27.80 -22.16 -56.85
CA GLY A 7 -26.96 -22.71 -57.90
C GLY A 7 -25.96 -23.73 -57.35
N ASP A 8 -26.05 -24.96 -57.86
CA ASP A 8 -25.47 -26.22 -57.36
C ASP A 8 -23.94 -26.41 -57.45
N VAL A 9 -23.51 -27.26 -56.52
CA VAL A 9 -22.38 -28.20 -56.39
C VAL A 9 -21.65 -28.65 -57.68
N ARG A 10 -20.30 -28.65 -57.65
CA ARG A 10 -19.45 -29.77 -58.11
C ARG A 10 -18.05 -29.74 -57.49
N ASP A 11 -17.67 -30.89 -56.93
CA ASP A 11 -16.42 -31.22 -56.26
C ASP A 11 -15.16 -31.14 -57.14
N LYS A 12 -14.03 -30.77 -56.51
CA LYS A 12 -12.78 -31.53 -56.65
C LYS A 12 -11.82 -31.27 -55.48
N ALA A 13 -11.41 -32.38 -54.87
CA ALA A 13 -10.55 -32.47 -53.71
C ALA A 13 -9.07 -32.12 -53.97
N ALA A 14 -8.41 -31.68 -52.90
CA ALA A 14 -7.18 -32.23 -52.31
C ALA A 14 -6.10 -31.17 -52.03
N SER A 15 -5.85 -30.89 -50.75
CA SER A 15 -4.56 -31.16 -50.07
C SER A 15 -4.55 -30.45 -48.71
N GLY A 16 -4.21 -31.18 -47.65
CA GLY A 16 -4.42 -30.77 -46.27
C GLY A 16 -3.38 -29.83 -45.67
N SER A 17 -3.78 -29.22 -44.56
CA SER A 17 -2.91 -28.79 -43.46
C SER A 17 -3.76 -28.54 -42.21
N PRO A 18 -3.18 -28.70 -41.00
CA PRO A 18 -3.90 -29.19 -39.84
C PRO A 18 -4.74 -28.10 -39.17
N ALA A 19 -5.91 -28.53 -38.68
CA ALA A 19 -6.85 -27.75 -37.90
C ALA A 19 -6.15 -27.04 -36.72
N GLY A 20 -6.17 -25.72 -36.75
CA GLY A 20 -5.93 -24.89 -35.57
C GLY A 20 -7.03 -25.18 -34.56
N LYS A 21 -6.63 -25.51 -33.33
CA LYS A 21 -7.54 -25.56 -32.17
C LYS A 21 -8.17 -24.18 -32.03
N GLU A 22 -9.47 -24.08 -32.30
CA GLU A 22 -10.28 -22.98 -31.86
C GLU A 22 -10.18 -22.91 -30.33
N THR A 23 -9.54 -21.86 -29.84
CA THR A 23 -9.55 -21.51 -28.42
C THR A 23 -10.95 -21.05 -28.08
N GLY A 24 -11.71 -21.90 -27.38
CA GLY A 24 -12.98 -21.52 -26.78
C GLY A 24 -12.85 -20.31 -25.84
N PRO A 25 -13.98 -19.69 -25.46
CA PRO A 25 -13.97 -18.52 -24.59
C PRO A 25 -13.19 -18.81 -23.30
N PRO A 26 -12.46 -17.83 -22.75
CA PRO A 26 -11.63 -18.05 -21.57
C PRO A 26 -12.49 -18.63 -20.44
N GLN A 27 -12.17 -19.86 -20.03
CA GLN A 27 -12.83 -20.50 -18.90
C GLN A 27 -12.73 -19.57 -17.69
N ALA A 28 -13.88 -19.35 -17.03
CA ALA A 28 -13.96 -18.59 -15.81
C ALA A 28 -13.04 -19.23 -14.75
N GLN A 29 -11.87 -18.61 -14.53
CA GLN A 29 -10.96 -19.00 -13.47
C GLN A 29 -11.70 -18.89 -12.14
N ASN A 30 -11.66 -19.95 -11.34
CA ASN A 30 -12.24 -19.96 -10.00
C ASN A 30 -11.62 -18.79 -9.21
N PRO A 31 -12.43 -17.88 -8.61
CA PRO A 31 -11.93 -16.63 -8.03
C PRO A 31 -11.01 -16.80 -6.80
N GLU A 32 -10.74 -18.03 -6.38
CA GLU A 32 -9.86 -18.39 -5.26
C GLU A 32 -8.62 -19.19 -5.70
N SER A 33 -8.45 -19.49 -6.98
CA SER A 33 -7.30 -20.28 -7.42
C SER A 33 -6.02 -19.44 -7.28
N PRO A 34 -5.04 -19.91 -6.47
CA PRO A 34 -3.76 -19.26 -6.42
C PRO A 34 -3.10 -19.34 -7.81
N PHE A 35 -2.31 -18.33 -8.14
CA PHE A 35 -1.46 -18.34 -9.33
C PHE A 35 -0.03 -18.02 -8.93
N THR A 36 0.92 -18.48 -9.75
CA THR A 36 2.34 -18.29 -9.47
C THR A 36 2.91 -17.16 -10.32
N HIS A 37 3.72 -16.31 -9.72
CA HIS A 37 4.53 -15.31 -10.42
C HIS A 37 5.92 -15.25 -9.77
N ALA A 38 6.97 -15.41 -10.57
CA ALA A 38 8.37 -15.53 -10.10
C ALA A 38 8.57 -16.55 -8.95
N GLY A 39 7.79 -17.64 -8.93
CA GLY A 39 7.85 -18.64 -7.87
C GLY A 39 7.04 -18.32 -6.60
N LEU A 40 6.47 -17.12 -6.49
CA LEU A 40 5.57 -16.74 -5.40
C LEU A 40 4.12 -17.11 -5.72
N SER A 41 3.39 -17.56 -4.69
CA SER A 41 1.95 -17.83 -4.78
C SER A 41 1.14 -16.58 -4.45
N PHE A 42 0.27 -16.18 -5.35
CA PHE A 42 -0.66 -15.06 -5.20
C PHE A 42 -2.09 -15.56 -5.18
N THR A 43 -2.91 -15.03 -4.26
CA THR A 43 -4.36 -15.32 -4.22
C THR A 43 -5.13 -14.16 -4.80
N LEU A 44 -5.89 -14.40 -5.87
CA LEU A 44 -6.76 -13.39 -6.47
C LEU A 44 -7.79 -12.90 -5.44
N ILE A 45 -8.19 -11.63 -5.55
CA ILE A 45 -9.29 -11.13 -4.72
C ILE A 45 -10.62 -11.77 -5.18
N PRO A 46 -11.52 -12.14 -4.24
CA PRO A 46 -12.82 -12.67 -4.56
C PRO A 46 -13.60 -11.72 -5.46
N ARG A 47 -14.23 -12.26 -6.49
CA ARG A 47 -15.00 -11.48 -7.47
C ARG A 47 -16.17 -12.27 -8.04
N HIS A 48 -17.02 -11.58 -8.78
CA HIS A 48 -18.13 -12.12 -9.55
C HIS A 48 -18.32 -11.31 -10.83
N THR A 49 -19.25 -11.70 -11.68
CA THR A 49 -19.63 -10.91 -12.85
C THR A 49 -20.34 -9.64 -12.36
N THR A 50 -19.92 -8.48 -12.86
CA THR A 50 -20.55 -7.19 -12.55
C THR A 50 -20.98 -6.49 -13.84
N SER A 51 -22.05 -5.70 -13.76
CA SER A 51 -22.44 -4.76 -14.82
C SER A 51 -21.66 -3.45 -14.77
N TRP A 52 -20.92 -3.21 -13.68
CA TRP A 52 -20.08 -2.03 -13.54
C TRP A 52 -18.93 -2.07 -14.55
N THR A 53 -18.65 -0.93 -15.15
CA THR A 53 -17.50 -0.75 -16.05
C THR A 53 -16.73 0.50 -15.66
N PRO A 54 -15.45 0.63 -16.05
CA PRO A 54 -14.69 1.86 -15.80
C PRO A 54 -15.35 3.13 -16.37
N ALA A 55 -16.24 3.01 -17.36
CA ALA A 55 -17.01 4.14 -17.89
C ALA A 55 -18.00 4.74 -16.88
N CYS A 56 -18.38 3.99 -15.84
CA CYS A 56 -19.16 4.49 -14.71
C CYS A 56 -18.36 5.51 -13.86
N LEU A 57 -17.03 5.57 -14.02
CA LEU A 57 -16.14 6.56 -13.45
C LEU A 57 -15.45 7.36 -14.56
N PRO A 58 -16.11 8.38 -15.13
CA PRO A 58 -15.58 9.10 -16.28
C PRO A 58 -14.25 9.80 -15.97
N ARG A 59 -14.03 10.19 -14.72
CA ARG A 59 -12.75 10.71 -14.23
C ARG A 59 -12.60 10.51 -12.72
N PRO A 60 -11.37 10.45 -12.21
CA PRO A 60 -11.13 10.51 -10.77
C PRO A 60 -11.47 11.90 -10.23
N THR A 61 -11.88 11.97 -8.97
CA THR A 61 -12.05 13.23 -8.24
C THR A 61 -10.69 13.89 -8.00
N LEU A 62 -9.65 13.08 -7.79
CA LEU A 62 -8.27 13.50 -7.62
C LEU A 62 -7.35 12.45 -8.24
N SER A 63 -6.31 12.88 -8.96
CA SER A 63 -5.22 12.04 -9.44
C SER A 63 -3.92 12.81 -9.32
N LEU A 64 -3.06 12.39 -8.38
CA LEU A 64 -1.79 13.06 -8.07
C LEU A 64 -0.62 12.09 -8.21
N SER A 65 0.52 12.65 -8.58
CA SER A 65 1.83 12.05 -8.35
C SER A 65 2.59 12.86 -7.31
N LEU A 66 3.23 12.18 -6.38
CA LEU A 66 4.06 12.73 -5.30
C LEU A 66 5.30 11.84 -5.09
N ASP A 67 6.20 12.22 -4.19
CA ASP A 67 7.43 11.49 -3.86
C ASP A 67 8.29 11.14 -5.09
N ALA A 68 8.47 12.13 -5.98
CA ALA A 68 9.22 11.90 -7.20
C ALA A 68 10.73 11.89 -6.94
N CYS A 69 11.41 10.83 -7.37
CA CYS A 69 12.86 10.71 -7.28
C CYS A 69 13.43 9.88 -8.43
N ILE A 70 14.73 10.05 -8.69
CA ILE A 70 15.46 9.20 -9.65
C ILE A 70 15.90 7.95 -8.90
N VAL A 71 15.56 6.79 -9.43
CA VAL A 71 15.87 5.48 -8.85
C VAL A 71 16.54 4.56 -9.87
N PRO A 72 17.39 3.61 -9.45
CA PRO A 72 17.89 2.56 -10.33
C PRO A 72 16.74 1.77 -10.97
N SER A 73 16.87 1.44 -12.25
CA SER A 73 15.89 0.63 -12.97
C SER A 73 16.58 -0.17 -14.08
N PRO A 74 16.64 -1.50 -13.96
CA PRO A 74 17.15 -2.38 -15.02
C PRO A 74 16.33 -2.33 -16.31
N ALA A 75 15.07 -1.91 -16.23
CA ALA A 75 14.20 -1.75 -17.38
C ALA A 75 14.47 -0.45 -18.18
N SER A 76 15.24 0.49 -17.62
CA SER A 76 15.59 1.75 -18.26
C SER A 76 16.92 1.64 -19.03
N PRO A 77 17.02 2.15 -20.28
CA PRO A 77 18.27 2.19 -21.02
C PRO A 77 19.40 2.93 -20.30
N ASP A 78 19.05 3.95 -19.52
CA ASP A 78 20.00 4.79 -18.77
C ASP A 78 20.36 4.18 -17.40
N GLY A 79 19.85 2.98 -17.08
CA GLY A 79 20.02 2.33 -15.78
C GLY A 79 19.25 2.98 -14.63
N ALA A 80 18.53 4.08 -14.88
CA ALA A 80 17.74 4.81 -13.90
C ALA A 80 16.41 5.32 -14.49
N ARG A 81 15.40 5.53 -13.63
CA ARG A 81 14.10 6.10 -14.01
C ARG A 81 13.64 7.15 -13.00
N LEU A 82 12.76 8.04 -13.45
CA LEU A 82 11.96 8.87 -12.54
C LEU A 82 10.84 7.99 -11.96
N ALA A 83 10.91 7.67 -10.67
CA ALA A 83 9.83 7.10 -9.90
C ALA A 83 8.98 8.20 -9.27
N ALA A 84 7.69 7.94 -9.11
CA ALA A 84 6.77 8.75 -8.33
C ALA A 84 5.64 7.86 -7.81
N SER A 85 5.10 8.20 -6.66
CA SER A 85 3.99 7.51 -6.04
C SER A 85 2.67 8.16 -6.43
N ASN A 86 1.62 7.36 -6.63
CA ASN A 86 0.34 7.86 -7.09
C ASN A 86 -0.74 7.77 -6.01
N VAL A 87 -1.58 8.81 -5.95
CA VAL A 87 -2.76 8.90 -5.10
C VAL A 87 -3.97 9.24 -5.96
N LEU A 88 -5.02 8.41 -5.86
CA LEU A 88 -6.26 8.53 -6.60
C LEU A 88 -7.46 8.54 -5.67
N VAL A 89 -8.37 9.49 -5.90
CA VAL A 89 -9.67 9.53 -5.21
C VAL A 89 -10.77 9.29 -6.22
N LEU A 90 -11.59 8.27 -5.96
CA LEU A 90 -12.70 7.87 -6.80
C LEU A 90 -14.00 8.05 -6.01
N ASP A 91 -14.79 9.07 -6.35
CA ASP A 91 -16.16 9.17 -5.86
C ASP A 91 -17.05 8.15 -6.59
N ASP A 92 -17.99 7.56 -5.86
CA ASP A 92 -18.95 6.58 -6.37
C ASP A 92 -18.30 5.31 -6.97
N PHE A 93 -17.09 4.96 -6.51
CA PHE A 93 -16.45 3.70 -6.88
C PHE A 93 -17.29 2.49 -6.42
N VAL A 94 -17.93 2.59 -5.26
CA VAL A 94 -18.95 1.66 -4.79
C VAL A 94 -20.32 2.32 -4.82
N ASP A 95 -21.36 1.57 -5.13
CA ASP A 95 -22.73 2.05 -4.97
C ASP A 95 -23.19 1.94 -3.50
N GLU A 96 -24.39 2.46 -3.22
CA GLU A 96 -24.96 2.46 -1.88
C GLU A 96 -25.22 1.05 -1.34
N ALA A 97 -25.67 0.12 -2.19
CA ALA A 97 -25.92 -1.26 -1.79
C ALA A 97 -24.62 -1.97 -1.37
N THR A 98 -23.55 -1.77 -2.13
CA THR A 98 -22.21 -2.30 -1.84
C THR A 98 -21.65 -1.67 -0.55
N ARG A 99 -21.74 -0.34 -0.40
CA ARG A 99 -21.31 0.36 0.82
C ARG A 99 -22.06 -0.14 2.06
N ALA A 100 -23.39 -0.20 1.99
CA ALA A 100 -24.24 -0.65 3.08
C ALA A 100 -23.94 -2.12 3.45
N GLY A 101 -23.82 -3.00 2.47
CA GLY A 101 -23.50 -4.41 2.70
C GLY A 101 -22.13 -4.64 3.34
N LEU A 102 -21.11 -3.86 2.96
CA LEU A 102 -19.79 -3.90 3.62
C LEU A 102 -19.87 -3.40 5.06
N LEU A 103 -20.52 -2.26 5.30
CA LEU A 103 -20.69 -1.71 6.63
C LEU A 103 -21.45 -2.68 7.55
N GLU A 104 -22.59 -3.20 7.09
CA GLU A 104 -23.40 -4.15 7.85
C GLU A 104 -22.62 -5.42 8.18
N ALA A 105 -21.80 -5.93 7.27
CA ALA A 105 -20.95 -7.08 7.56
C ALA A 105 -19.88 -6.79 8.64
N MET A 106 -19.45 -5.53 8.77
CA MET A 106 -18.45 -5.12 9.76
C MET A 106 -19.04 -4.88 11.16
N ILE A 107 -20.26 -4.31 11.25
CA ILE A 107 -20.86 -3.89 12.53
C ILE A 107 -22.19 -4.58 12.88
N GLY A 108 -22.75 -5.35 11.96
CA GLY A 108 -24.06 -5.98 12.10
C GLY A 108 -25.23 -5.02 11.81
N PRO A 109 -26.41 -5.56 11.46
CA PRO A 109 -27.56 -4.77 11.03
C PRO A 109 -28.07 -3.80 12.09
N ALA A 110 -28.15 -4.24 13.35
CA ALA A 110 -28.62 -3.39 14.45
C ALA A 110 -27.70 -2.16 14.65
N ALA A 111 -26.38 -2.37 14.66
CA ALA A 111 -25.43 -1.27 14.82
C ALA A 111 -25.40 -0.36 13.58
N ALA A 112 -25.64 -0.89 12.38
CA ALA A 112 -25.76 -0.07 11.17
C ALA A 112 -26.97 0.88 11.24
N VAL A 113 -28.10 0.42 11.75
CA VAL A 113 -29.28 1.26 12.02
C VAL A 113 -28.96 2.33 13.06
N ASP A 114 -28.28 1.97 14.15
CA ASP A 114 -27.88 2.93 15.18
C ASP A 114 -26.86 3.95 14.67
N LEU A 115 -25.93 3.55 13.80
CA LEU A 115 -24.99 4.48 13.17
C LEU A 115 -25.71 5.49 12.28
N ALA A 116 -26.63 5.03 11.43
CA ALA A 116 -27.42 5.89 10.56
C ALA A 116 -28.28 6.90 11.34
N ALA A 117 -28.78 6.49 12.51
CA ALA A 117 -29.52 7.37 13.42
C ALA A 117 -28.62 8.22 14.34
N GLY A 118 -27.30 8.10 14.25
CA GLY A 118 -26.35 8.83 15.09
C GLY A 118 -26.33 8.40 16.56
N ARG A 119 -26.79 7.20 16.87
CA ARG A 119 -26.81 6.61 18.22
C ARG A 119 -25.62 5.70 18.51
N LEU A 120 -24.90 5.25 17.48
CA LEU A 120 -23.70 4.43 17.66
C LEU A 120 -22.50 5.31 18.03
N SER A 121 -21.99 5.15 19.26
CA SER A 121 -20.81 5.86 19.76
C SER A 121 -19.55 4.99 19.85
N ARG A 122 -19.68 3.67 19.65
CA ARG A 122 -18.57 2.70 19.75
C ARG A 122 -18.80 1.54 18.79
N PRO A 123 -17.74 0.94 18.22
CA PRO A 123 -17.87 -0.27 17.43
C PRO A 123 -18.34 -1.49 18.26
N PRO A 124 -18.99 -2.49 17.65
CA PRO A 124 -19.44 -3.68 18.35
C PRO A 124 -18.30 -4.52 18.93
N ALA A 125 -18.28 -4.72 20.25
CA ALA A 125 -17.20 -5.41 20.96
C ALA A 125 -16.98 -6.89 20.57
N GLY A 126 -17.93 -7.52 19.87
CA GLY A 126 -17.79 -8.90 19.39
C GLY A 126 -16.76 -9.03 18.26
N SER A 127 -16.77 -8.09 17.32
CA SER A 127 -15.90 -8.08 16.14
C SER A 127 -14.81 -7.00 16.18
N TRP A 128 -14.84 -6.10 17.17
CA TRP A 128 -13.92 -4.97 17.30
C TRP A 128 -13.21 -4.95 18.65
N GLU A 129 -12.02 -4.36 18.66
CA GLU A 129 -11.23 -4.15 19.86
C GLU A 129 -10.44 -2.84 19.81
N ARG A 130 -10.18 -2.26 20.97
CA ARG A 130 -9.38 -1.03 21.11
C ARG A 130 -7.94 -1.34 21.48
N ARG A 131 -7.25 -2.06 20.59
CA ARG A 131 -5.86 -2.54 20.76
C ARG A 131 -5.02 -2.38 19.49
N THR A 132 -5.58 -1.82 18.43
CA THR A 132 -4.90 -1.68 17.15
C THR A 132 -4.04 -0.42 17.17
N THR A 133 -2.77 -0.53 16.76
CA THR A 133 -1.84 0.60 16.69
C THR A 133 -1.29 0.70 15.26
N ASP A 134 -1.10 1.93 14.79
CA ASP A 134 -0.54 2.19 13.44
C ASP A 134 0.99 2.03 13.41
N ALA A 135 1.62 2.06 14.58
CA ALA A 135 3.06 1.93 14.76
C ALA A 135 3.37 1.17 16.06
N ALA A 136 4.57 0.61 16.15
CA ALA A 136 5.09 0.04 17.39
C ALA A 136 5.12 1.13 18.48
N GLY A 137 4.49 0.84 19.63
CA GLY A 137 4.37 1.81 20.74
C GLY A 137 3.34 2.93 20.52
N GLY A 138 2.58 2.90 19.42
CA GLY A 138 1.55 3.89 19.14
C GLY A 138 0.33 3.79 20.06
N ALA A 139 -0.47 4.86 20.13
CA ALA A 139 -1.71 4.87 20.90
C ALA A 139 -2.71 3.83 20.36
N PRO A 140 -3.42 3.10 21.24
CA PRO A 140 -4.41 2.12 20.81
C PRO A 140 -5.67 2.80 20.25
N SER A 141 -6.10 2.31 19.09
CA SER A 141 -7.32 2.72 18.39
C SER A 141 -8.22 1.50 18.15
N TRP A 142 -9.39 1.74 17.56
CA TRP A 142 -10.33 0.69 17.22
C TRP A 142 -9.99 0.02 15.89
N GLY A 143 -9.70 -1.27 15.95
CA GLY A 143 -9.60 -2.13 14.78
C GLY A 143 -10.48 -3.36 14.89
N MET A 144 -10.81 -3.93 13.73
CA MET A 144 -11.56 -5.16 13.65
C MET A 144 -10.66 -6.36 13.95
N ARG A 145 -11.17 -7.31 14.72
CA ARG A 145 -10.41 -8.51 15.13
C ARG A 145 -10.00 -9.35 13.93
N GLY A 146 -8.82 -9.97 14.02
CA GLY A 146 -8.29 -10.83 12.95
C GLY A 146 -9.21 -11.98 12.55
N THR A 147 -9.97 -12.57 13.48
CA THR A 147 -10.97 -13.62 13.18
C THR A 147 -12.09 -13.09 12.28
N ALA A 148 -12.56 -11.88 12.53
CA ALA A 148 -13.62 -11.24 11.77
C ALA A 148 -13.10 -10.76 10.40
N LEU A 149 -11.88 -10.20 10.33
CA LEU A 149 -11.21 -9.86 9.06
C LEU A 149 -10.98 -11.10 8.18
N ARG A 150 -10.52 -12.22 8.76
CA ARG A 150 -10.42 -13.50 8.02
C ARG A 150 -11.78 -13.96 7.51
N ALA A 151 -12.85 -13.76 8.27
CA ALA A 151 -14.19 -14.10 7.83
C ALA A 151 -14.64 -13.27 6.63
N LEU A 152 -14.38 -11.96 6.61
CA LEU A 152 -14.62 -11.11 5.45
C LEU A 152 -13.77 -11.55 4.25
N ARG A 153 -12.48 -11.81 4.46
CA ARG A 153 -11.52 -12.17 3.39
C ARG A 153 -11.89 -13.45 2.64
N ARG A 154 -12.63 -14.39 3.27
CA ARG A 154 -13.18 -15.58 2.59
C ARG A 154 -14.10 -15.24 1.42
N GLY A 155 -14.55 -13.99 1.28
CA GLY A 155 -15.18 -13.53 0.04
C GLY A 155 -16.58 -14.06 -0.20
N THR A 156 -17.26 -14.60 0.82
CA THR A 156 -18.65 -15.05 0.70
C THR A 156 -19.64 -13.88 0.60
N LEU A 157 -19.23 -12.68 1.02
CA LEU A 157 -20.03 -11.46 0.96
C LEU A 157 -20.09 -10.90 -0.47
N GLY A 158 -21.30 -10.80 -1.03
CA GLY A 158 -21.53 -10.26 -2.37
C GLY A 158 -20.96 -8.85 -2.56
N ALA A 159 -21.09 -7.97 -1.57
CA ALA A 159 -20.54 -6.62 -1.63
C ALA A 159 -19.00 -6.58 -1.71
N LEU A 160 -18.30 -7.51 -1.05
CA LEU A 160 -16.84 -7.61 -1.16
C LEU A 160 -16.42 -8.13 -2.55
N ARG A 161 -17.17 -9.11 -3.08
CA ARG A 161 -16.95 -9.63 -4.45
C ARG A 161 -17.22 -8.56 -5.51
N GLU A 162 -18.17 -7.66 -5.27
CA GLU A 162 -18.44 -6.53 -6.15
C GLU A 162 -17.25 -5.57 -6.22
N VAL A 163 -16.66 -5.21 -5.07
CA VAL A 163 -15.42 -4.42 -5.03
C VAL A 163 -14.31 -5.10 -5.83
N GLY A 164 -14.12 -6.41 -5.63
CA GLY A 164 -13.12 -7.18 -6.37
C GLY A 164 -13.37 -7.23 -7.88
N ALA A 165 -14.64 -7.32 -8.31
CA ALA A 165 -15.02 -7.27 -9.71
C ALA A 165 -14.72 -5.90 -10.34
N ARG A 166 -15.04 -4.81 -9.62
CA ARG A 166 -14.73 -3.44 -10.08
C ARG A 166 -13.23 -3.19 -10.19
N LEU A 167 -12.44 -3.61 -9.20
CA LEU A 167 -10.97 -3.52 -9.27
C LEU A 167 -10.40 -4.29 -10.46
N ALA A 168 -10.88 -5.50 -10.72
CA ALA A 168 -10.44 -6.30 -11.86
C ALA A 168 -10.83 -5.67 -13.21
N ALA A 169 -12.01 -5.05 -13.30
CA ALA A 169 -12.44 -4.31 -14.48
C ALA A 169 -11.65 -3.01 -14.66
N LEU A 170 -11.24 -2.38 -13.55
CA LEU A 170 -10.46 -1.14 -13.55
C LEU A 170 -9.01 -1.37 -14.02
N TYR A 171 -8.42 -2.51 -13.66
CA TYR A 171 -7.05 -2.91 -14.01
C TYR A 171 -7.02 -4.22 -14.84
N PRO A 172 -7.51 -4.20 -16.10
CA PRO A 172 -7.63 -5.42 -16.91
C PRO A 172 -6.28 -6.03 -17.28
N ASP A 173 -5.21 -5.21 -17.32
CA ASP A 173 -3.85 -5.65 -17.64
C ASP A 173 -3.11 -6.30 -16.45
N ALA A 174 -3.75 -6.37 -15.28
CA ALA A 174 -3.19 -6.97 -14.07
C ALA A 174 -4.04 -8.12 -13.54
N HIS A 175 -3.39 -9.02 -12.82
CA HIS A 175 -4.02 -9.86 -11.82
C HIS A 175 -4.09 -9.06 -10.52
N VAL A 176 -5.30 -8.76 -10.04
CA VAL A 176 -5.49 -8.09 -8.75
C VAL A 176 -5.57 -9.15 -7.66
N ALA A 177 -4.56 -9.21 -6.81
CA ALA A 177 -4.41 -10.20 -5.76
C ALA A 177 -4.35 -9.54 -4.38
N TRP A 178 -4.65 -10.31 -3.34
CA TRP A 178 -4.27 -9.94 -1.98
C TRP A 178 -2.75 -9.83 -1.87
N LEU A 179 -2.26 -8.88 -1.08
CA LEU A 179 -0.85 -8.83 -0.72
C LEU A 179 -0.44 -10.15 -0.02
N PRO A 180 0.61 -10.86 -0.48
CA PRO A 180 1.01 -12.13 0.12
C PRO A 180 1.87 -11.88 1.36
N SER A 181 1.22 -11.48 2.46
CA SER A 181 1.86 -11.10 3.73
C SER A 181 2.86 -12.14 4.24
N ASP A 182 2.49 -13.43 4.18
CA ASP A 182 3.34 -14.52 4.65
C ASP A 182 4.68 -14.61 3.88
N ALA A 183 4.66 -14.29 2.58
CA ALA A 183 5.84 -14.27 1.73
C ALA A 183 6.73 -13.04 1.97
N ILE A 184 6.16 -11.94 2.47
CA ILE A 184 6.91 -10.72 2.82
C ILE A 184 7.49 -10.84 4.23
N GLN A 185 6.73 -11.40 5.17
CA GLN A 185 7.10 -11.46 6.58
C GLN A 185 7.90 -12.70 6.96
N GLY A 186 8.16 -13.63 6.02
CA GLY A 186 9.14 -14.71 6.21
C GLY A 186 8.62 -15.99 6.87
N GLY A 187 7.31 -16.28 6.81
CA GLY A 187 6.78 -17.63 7.10
C GLY A 187 6.95 -18.18 8.54
N ALA A 188 7.41 -17.39 9.52
CA ALA A 188 7.18 -17.73 10.92
C ALA A 188 5.67 -17.72 11.14
N GLY A 189 5.08 -18.92 11.30
CA GLY A 189 3.64 -19.15 11.24
C GLY A 189 2.82 -18.01 11.84
N GLY A 190 1.97 -17.41 11.01
CA GLY A 190 1.16 -16.24 11.34
C GLY A 190 0.26 -16.46 12.56
N ALA A 191 0.82 -16.28 13.75
CA ALA A 191 0.14 -15.51 14.76
C ALA A 191 0.03 -14.10 14.18
N LEU A 192 -1.20 -13.62 13.95
CA LEU A 192 -1.41 -12.18 13.76
C LEU A 192 -0.77 -11.49 14.96
N VAL A 193 0.40 -10.90 14.73
CA VAL A 193 0.85 -9.82 15.58
C VAL A 193 0.12 -8.59 15.06
N SER A 194 -1.16 -8.45 15.43
CA SER A 194 -1.60 -7.13 15.88
C SER A 194 -0.54 -6.72 16.89
N ALA A 195 0.07 -5.56 16.72
CA ALA A 195 1.09 -5.03 17.64
C ALA A 195 0.85 -5.58 19.06
N ALA A 196 1.79 -6.43 19.48
CA ALA A 196 1.74 -7.47 20.50
C ALA A 196 0.53 -7.50 21.47
N ALA A 197 -0.17 -8.63 21.46
CA ALA A 197 -0.80 -9.17 22.66
C ALA A 197 0.28 -9.55 23.69
N HIS A 198 0.32 -8.88 24.84
CA HIS A 198 0.88 -9.44 26.06
C HIS A 198 -0.31 -9.90 26.93
N GLY A 199 -0.49 -11.23 27.02
CA GLY A 199 -1.24 -11.86 28.11
C GLY A 199 -0.32 -11.93 29.33
N GLY A 200 -0.79 -11.41 30.46
CA GLY A 200 0.06 -11.00 31.58
C GLY A 200 0.57 -12.08 32.53
N ASP A 201 1.47 -11.65 33.41
CA ASP A 201 1.41 -11.88 34.85
C ASP A 201 2.16 -10.73 35.57
N ASP A 202 1.81 -10.50 36.83
CA ASP A 202 2.13 -9.33 37.66
C ASP A 202 3.63 -9.03 37.86
N GLY A 203 4.00 -7.74 37.81
CA GLY A 203 5.32 -7.30 38.28
C GLY A 203 5.71 -5.91 37.78
N ALA A 204 5.53 -4.90 38.64
CA ALA A 204 6.03 -3.55 38.41
C ALA A 204 7.56 -3.52 38.28
N THR A 205 8.07 -2.93 37.20
CA THR A 205 9.32 -2.15 37.22
C THR A 205 9.26 -1.07 36.14
N GLU A 206 9.15 0.18 36.60
CA GLU A 206 9.46 1.36 35.82
C GLU A 206 10.90 1.26 35.29
N THR A 207 11.07 1.36 33.97
CA THR A 207 12.35 1.80 33.40
C THR A 207 12.05 2.83 32.31
N CYS A 208 12.38 4.07 32.65
CA CYS A 208 12.40 5.24 31.78
C CYS A 208 13.45 5.03 30.69
N TRP A 209 13.07 5.16 29.42
CA TRP A 209 14.00 5.21 28.28
C TRP A 209 13.90 6.56 27.59
N PRO A 210 15.02 7.15 27.13
CA PRO A 210 15.07 8.55 26.74
C PRO A 210 14.35 8.79 25.42
N GLU A 211 13.59 9.88 25.39
CA GLU A 211 13.12 10.56 24.20
C GLU A 211 14.33 11.00 23.36
N GLU A 212 14.57 10.37 22.21
CA GLU A 212 15.11 11.04 21.01
C GLU A 212 15.13 10.13 19.77
N CYS A 213 14.48 10.64 18.71
CA CYS A 213 14.83 10.48 17.29
C CYS A 213 14.87 9.08 16.65
N ASN A 214 13.75 8.68 16.02
CA ASN A 214 13.83 7.98 14.73
C ASN A 214 12.69 8.38 13.79
N GLN A 215 12.65 9.68 13.47
CA GLN A 215 11.89 10.22 12.34
C GLN A 215 12.91 10.57 11.26
N GLY A 216 13.17 9.64 10.35
CA GLY A 216 14.06 9.89 9.24
C GLY A 216 14.67 8.62 8.62
N ASN A 217 14.13 8.24 7.47
CA ASN A 217 14.96 7.90 6.32
C ASN A 217 15.65 6.51 6.32
N ALA A 218 14.88 5.42 6.38
CA ALA A 218 15.35 4.11 5.94
C ALA A 218 15.75 4.10 4.44
N SER A 219 15.14 4.98 3.63
CA SER A 219 15.51 5.19 2.23
C SER A 219 16.81 5.98 2.05
N ALA A 220 17.22 6.86 2.98
CA ALA A 220 18.56 7.47 2.91
C ALA A 220 19.69 6.53 3.35
N ALA A 221 19.45 5.64 4.30
CA ALA A 221 20.47 4.73 4.79
C ALA A 221 20.95 3.74 3.70
N LYS A 222 20.08 3.32 2.77
CA LYS A 222 20.48 2.58 1.56
C LYS A 222 20.95 3.50 0.41
N ARG A 223 20.50 4.78 0.33
CA ARG A 223 21.04 5.77 -0.63
C ARG A 223 22.53 6.10 -0.41
N ALA A 224 23.07 5.95 0.79
CA ALA A 224 24.46 6.25 1.11
C ALA A 224 25.46 5.11 0.81
N LYS A 225 25.00 3.90 0.44
CA LYS A 225 25.88 2.74 0.19
C LYS A 225 26.50 2.66 -1.21
N ILE A 226 26.20 3.61 -2.10
CA ILE A 226 26.79 3.68 -3.44
C ILE A 226 27.74 4.89 -3.44
N GLY A 227 28.95 4.68 -2.92
CA GLY A 227 30.02 5.67 -2.96
C GLY A 227 30.60 5.82 -4.38
N PRO A 228 31.19 6.99 -4.73
CA PRO A 228 31.93 7.15 -5.97
C PRO A 228 33.36 6.66 -5.77
N GLU A 229 33.81 5.71 -6.58
CA GLU A 229 35.25 5.50 -6.79
C GLU A 229 35.71 6.18 -8.08
N ALA A 230 36.80 6.92 -7.91
CA ALA A 230 37.79 7.42 -8.87
C ALA A 230 37.44 8.61 -9.78
N ALA A 231 37.93 9.79 -9.38
CA ALA A 231 38.83 10.57 -10.22
C ALA A 231 39.87 11.33 -9.35
N ASP A 232 41.13 11.01 -9.60
CA ASP A 232 42.37 11.57 -9.05
C ASP A 232 42.51 13.09 -9.18
N GLY A 233 43.31 13.72 -8.30
CA GLY A 233 43.92 15.01 -8.64
C GLY A 233 44.37 15.96 -7.53
N ALA A 234 45.34 15.53 -6.71
CA ALA A 234 46.46 16.34 -6.21
C ALA A 234 46.26 17.66 -5.38
N THR A 235 46.93 17.63 -4.22
CA THR A 235 47.87 18.62 -3.65
C THR A 235 47.45 19.66 -2.58
N ARG A 236 48.13 19.49 -1.42
CA ARG A 236 48.82 20.46 -0.53
C ARG A 236 48.09 21.06 0.69
N CYS A 237 48.50 20.57 1.87
CA CYS A 237 48.63 21.35 3.12
C CYS A 237 49.83 22.34 3.02
N PRO A 238 49.93 23.36 3.90
CA PRO A 238 50.68 23.23 5.18
C PRO A 238 50.16 24.21 6.31
N PRO A 239 50.89 24.55 7.41
CA PRO A 239 50.90 23.78 8.67
C PRO A 239 50.82 24.65 9.98
N ASP A 240 50.97 23.95 11.12
CA ASP A 240 51.51 24.37 12.44
C ASP A 240 50.71 25.26 13.42
N GLY A 241 50.70 24.83 14.70
CA GLY A 241 50.33 25.69 15.83
C GLY A 241 50.08 25.02 17.19
N ALA A 242 51.12 24.48 17.83
CA ALA A 242 51.41 24.47 19.27
C ALA A 242 50.38 23.99 20.34
N ALA A 243 50.79 22.98 21.10
CA ALA A 243 50.36 22.69 22.49
C ALA A 243 51.10 23.61 23.51
N PRO A 244 50.71 23.64 24.80
CA PRO A 244 51.40 22.76 25.75
C PRO A 244 50.59 22.16 26.93
N GLN A 245 51.22 21.10 27.48
CA GLN A 245 51.07 20.26 28.70
C GLN A 245 50.73 21.03 30.02
N GLY A 246 50.27 20.47 31.14
CA GLY A 246 50.07 19.11 31.74
C GLY A 246 49.44 19.32 33.17
N PRO A 247 49.66 18.51 34.24
CA PRO A 247 49.95 17.07 34.39
C PRO A 247 49.10 16.33 35.49
N ASP A 248 49.31 15.01 35.58
CA ASP A 248 49.18 14.06 36.72
C ASP A 248 47.83 13.71 37.39
N ALA A 249 47.46 12.41 37.35
CA ALA A 249 47.44 11.53 38.54
C ALA A 249 46.90 10.08 38.25
N THR A 250 47.78 9.10 38.49
CA THR A 250 47.57 7.75 39.08
C THR A 250 46.58 6.71 38.49
N ASP A 251 47.18 5.58 38.07
CA ASP A 251 46.70 4.18 37.92
C ASP A 251 46.34 3.54 39.29
N PRO A 252 45.84 2.28 39.46
CA PRO A 252 45.19 1.32 38.55
C PRO A 252 43.89 0.68 39.11
N CYS A 253 43.04 0.09 38.26
CA CYS A 253 42.19 -1.05 38.63
C CYS A 253 41.61 -1.74 37.38
N ALA A 254 42.19 -2.88 37.00
CA ALA A 254 41.46 -3.92 36.25
C ALA A 254 40.57 -4.69 37.24
N PRO A 255 39.40 -5.21 36.82
CA PRO A 255 39.41 -6.58 36.30
C PRO A 255 38.37 -6.92 35.21
N ASP A 256 38.61 -8.10 34.62
CA ASP A 256 37.68 -9.07 34.05
C ASP A 256 36.95 -8.80 32.72
N SER A 257 37.66 -9.24 31.68
CA SER A 257 37.11 -9.79 30.45
C SER A 257 36.10 -10.92 30.73
N SER A 258 34.82 -10.59 30.68
CA SER A 258 33.77 -11.57 30.38
C SER A 258 32.91 -11.01 29.25
N ALA A 259 33.09 -11.59 28.07
CA ALA A 259 32.26 -11.35 26.91
C ALA A 259 30.86 -11.95 27.19
N GLY A 260 30.00 -11.13 27.79
CA GLY A 260 28.57 -11.35 27.83
C GLY A 260 28.00 -10.95 26.48
N GLU A 261 27.64 -11.94 25.67
CA GLU A 261 26.89 -11.80 24.43
C GLU A 261 25.60 -11.03 24.74
N ALA A 262 25.55 -9.76 24.34
CA ALA A 262 24.36 -8.93 24.52
C ALA A 262 23.20 -9.61 23.77
N PRO A 263 22.03 -9.80 24.40
CA PRO A 263 20.89 -10.41 23.73
C PRO A 263 20.57 -9.57 22.50
N ALA A 264 20.51 -10.23 21.34
CA ALA A 264 20.18 -9.61 20.07
C ALA A 264 18.93 -8.74 20.26
N ALA A 265 19.11 -7.42 20.09
CA ALA A 265 18.01 -6.48 20.06
C ALA A 265 16.99 -7.02 19.07
N THR A 266 15.84 -7.43 19.58
CA THR A 266 14.77 -7.99 18.78
C THR A 266 14.24 -6.84 17.94
N THR A 267 14.72 -6.73 16.71
CA THR A 267 14.28 -5.73 15.76
C THR A 267 12.78 -5.90 15.58
N ALA A 268 12.03 -4.82 15.82
CA ALA A 268 10.60 -4.80 15.57
C ALA A 268 10.32 -5.30 14.13
N PRO A 269 9.26 -6.08 13.90
CA PRO A 269 9.00 -6.64 12.58
C PRO A 269 8.90 -5.51 11.55
N ALA A 270 9.68 -5.64 10.48
CA ALA A 270 9.64 -4.78 9.30
C ALA A 270 8.28 -4.99 8.59
N ALA A 271 7.47 -3.93 8.53
CA ALA A 271 6.16 -3.84 7.85
C ALA A 271 5.06 -4.84 8.28
N ASP A 272 3.96 -4.33 8.84
CA ASP A 272 2.73 -5.11 9.02
C ASP A 272 1.95 -5.20 7.70
N CYS A 273 2.09 -6.35 7.02
CA CYS A 273 1.56 -6.57 5.68
C CYS A 273 0.16 -7.21 5.65
N VAL A 274 -0.65 -7.11 6.72
CA VAL A 274 -2.00 -7.72 6.77
C VAL A 274 -2.84 -7.35 5.51
N PRO A 275 -3.47 -8.32 4.83
CA PRO A 275 -4.05 -8.09 3.49
C PRO A 275 -5.38 -7.34 3.51
N LEU A 276 -6.09 -7.33 4.64
CA LEU A 276 -7.37 -6.66 4.83
C LEU A 276 -7.44 -6.11 6.25
N LEU A 277 -7.68 -4.81 6.41
CA LEU A 277 -7.79 -4.13 7.70
C LEU A 277 -9.07 -3.31 7.77
N ALA A 278 -9.58 -3.09 8.97
CA ALA A 278 -10.68 -2.17 9.19
C ALA A 278 -10.45 -1.37 10.47
N ASN A 279 -10.71 -0.07 10.39
CA ASN A 279 -10.54 0.86 11.48
C ASN A 279 -11.84 1.64 11.72
N ALA A 280 -12.07 2.02 12.97
CA ALA A 280 -13.23 2.78 13.41
C ALA A 280 -12.81 3.97 14.28
N ALA A 281 -12.19 4.96 13.66
CA ALA A 281 -11.63 6.09 14.38
C ALA A 281 -12.72 6.91 15.07
N VAL A 282 -12.45 7.32 16.30
CA VAL A 282 -13.31 8.21 17.10
C VAL A 282 -12.54 9.46 17.51
N ALA A 283 -13.27 10.48 17.96
CA ALA A 283 -12.63 11.70 18.45
C ALA A 283 -11.68 11.39 19.62
N GLY A 284 -10.47 11.94 19.55
CA GLY A 284 -9.40 11.72 20.54
C GLY A 284 -8.49 10.52 20.26
N ASP A 285 -8.74 9.74 19.21
CA ASP A 285 -7.73 8.76 18.75
C ASP A 285 -6.48 9.50 18.19
N GLU A 286 -5.33 8.83 18.23
CA GLU A 286 -4.07 9.35 17.71
C GLU A 286 -3.50 8.36 16.69
N PHE A 287 -3.05 8.88 15.56
CA PHE A 287 -2.54 8.08 14.44
C PHE A 287 -1.23 8.71 13.94
N ALA A 288 -0.23 7.85 13.75
CA ALA A 288 1.10 8.25 13.30
C ALA A 288 1.21 8.16 11.77
N TYR A 289 2.11 8.96 11.20
CA TYR A 289 2.52 8.76 9.81
C TYR A 289 3.24 7.43 9.65
N HIS A 290 2.84 6.66 8.63
CA HIS A 290 3.43 5.37 8.30
C HIS A 290 3.33 5.09 6.80
N GLN A 291 4.02 4.04 6.36
CA GLN A 291 3.84 3.43 5.04
C GLN A 291 3.18 2.06 5.23
N ASP A 292 2.37 1.65 4.27
CA ASP A 292 1.69 0.35 4.32
C ASP A 292 2.64 -0.80 3.99
N ALA A 293 3.47 -0.60 2.96
CA ALA A 293 4.49 -1.53 2.48
C ALA A 293 5.40 -0.82 1.46
N ASP A 294 6.72 -0.99 1.61
CA ASP A 294 7.73 -0.52 0.64
C ASP A 294 8.58 -1.73 0.22
N PRO A 295 8.56 -2.15 -1.06
CA PRO A 295 9.35 -3.30 -1.51
C PRO A 295 10.86 -3.12 -1.33
N THR A 296 11.36 -1.89 -1.14
CA THR A 296 12.78 -1.63 -0.86
C THR A 296 13.17 -1.87 0.61
N SER A 297 12.16 -2.01 1.48
CA SER A 297 12.34 -2.16 2.94
C SER A 297 11.95 -3.55 3.44
N PHE A 298 11.61 -4.49 2.55
CA PHE A 298 11.28 -5.85 2.96
C PHE A 298 12.52 -6.61 3.47
N PRO A 299 12.35 -7.59 4.38
CA PRO A 299 13.48 -8.36 4.88
C PRO A 299 14.21 -9.12 3.76
N ASP A 300 15.54 -9.04 3.74
CA ASP A 300 16.38 -9.78 2.77
C ASP A 300 16.14 -11.30 2.80
N SER A 301 15.72 -11.82 3.96
CA SER A 301 15.39 -13.24 4.16
C SER A 301 13.98 -13.63 3.71
N SER A 302 13.14 -12.67 3.30
CA SER A 302 11.77 -12.94 2.91
C SER A 302 11.70 -13.70 1.57
N PRO A 303 10.77 -14.67 1.43
CA PRO A 303 10.49 -15.30 0.13
C PRO A 303 10.23 -14.28 -0.98
N TRP A 304 9.62 -13.14 -0.65
CA TRP A 304 9.39 -12.04 -1.59
C TRP A 304 10.69 -11.51 -2.20
N VAL A 305 11.63 -11.07 -1.36
CA VAL A 305 12.92 -10.52 -1.82
C VAL A 305 13.74 -11.60 -2.52
N ALA A 306 13.70 -12.85 -2.04
CA ALA A 306 14.37 -13.96 -2.71
C ALA A 306 13.86 -14.21 -4.15
N ALA A 307 12.56 -13.98 -4.39
CA ALA A 307 11.94 -14.24 -5.68
C ALA A 307 11.97 -13.04 -6.65
N LEU A 308 11.78 -11.83 -6.13
CA LEU A 308 11.58 -10.62 -6.93
C LEU A 308 12.74 -9.62 -6.84
N GLY A 309 13.65 -9.83 -5.87
CA GLY A 309 14.67 -8.88 -5.50
C GLY A 309 14.12 -7.64 -4.80
N ASP A 310 15.03 -6.74 -4.45
CA ASP A 310 14.69 -5.37 -4.06
C ASP A 310 14.30 -4.57 -5.31
N TYR A 311 13.20 -3.84 -5.24
CA TYR A 311 12.79 -2.95 -6.32
C TYR A 311 11.98 -1.76 -5.80
N PHE A 312 11.97 -0.67 -6.56
CA PHE A 312 11.12 0.48 -6.26
C PHE A 312 9.71 0.23 -6.79
N ASN A 313 8.68 0.53 -6.00
CA ASN A 313 7.30 0.33 -6.42
C ASN A 313 7.03 0.97 -7.81
N GLY A 314 6.25 0.26 -8.63
CA GLY A 314 6.03 0.63 -10.03
C GLY A 314 7.18 0.29 -11.00
N GLU A 315 8.17 -0.50 -10.59
CA GLU A 315 9.18 -1.04 -11.52
C GLU A 315 8.50 -1.88 -12.61
N PRO A 316 8.78 -1.65 -13.91
CA PRO A 316 8.18 -2.42 -14.99
C PRO A 316 8.42 -3.93 -14.85
N GLY A 317 7.35 -4.71 -14.99
CA GLY A 317 7.42 -6.17 -14.86
C GLY A 317 7.34 -6.70 -13.42
N GLN A 318 7.53 -5.85 -12.40
CA GLN A 318 7.34 -6.20 -11.00
C GLN A 318 5.88 -6.00 -10.56
N PRO A 319 5.41 -6.67 -9.49
CA PRO A 319 4.12 -6.36 -8.88
C PRO A 319 4.04 -4.90 -8.40
N LEU A 320 2.94 -4.22 -8.71
CA LEU A 320 2.64 -2.91 -8.14
C LEU A 320 1.87 -3.10 -6.83
N LEU A 321 2.39 -2.56 -5.73
CA LEU A 321 1.72 -2.60 -4.43
C LEU A 321 0.80 -1.39 -4.26
N ALA A 322 -0.49 -1.64 -3.99
CA ALA A 322 -1.48 -0.59 -3.80
C ALA A 322 -2.42 -0.86 -2.61
N SER A 323 -2.84 0.20 -1.92
CA SER A 323 -3.88 0.16 -0.89
C SER A 323 -5.16 0.81 -1.40
N LEU A 324 -6.28 0.12 -1.23
CA LEU A 324 -7.64 0.66 -1.44
C LEU A 324 -8.28 0.91 -0.07
N VAL A 325 -8.63 2.15 0.23
CA VAL A 325 -9.41 2.55 1.40
C VAL A 325 -10.83 2.88 0.95
N LEU A 326 -11.83 2.22 1.53
CA LEU A 326 -13.24 2.56 1.35
C LEU A 326 -13.80 3.24 2.59
N TYR A 327 -14.49 4.36 2.40
CA TYR A 327 -15.17 5.07 3.49
C TYR A 327 -16.64 4.64 3.56
N LEU A 328 -17.03 4.09 4.70
CA LEU A 328 -18.26 3.30 4.81
C LEU A 328 -19.37 3.97 5.60
N ASN A 329 -19.15 5.11 6.25
CA ASN A 329 -20.23 5.84 6.92
C ASN A 329 -21.30 6.26 5.88
N PRO A 330 -22.61 6.17 6.21
CA PRO A 330 -23.69 6.59 5.31
C PRO A 330 -23.78 8.11 5.14
N ASP A 331 -23.31 8.86 6.14
CA ASP A 331 -23.14 10.31 6.11
C ASP A 331 -21.80 10.67 6.77
N TRP A 332 -21.13 11.69 6.24
CA TRP A 332 -19.94 12.25 6.84
C TRP A 332 -19.75 13.71 6.45
N ARG A 333 -19.93 14.61 7.41
CA ARG A 333 -19.83 16.05 7.18
C ARG A 333 -18.38 16.52 7.22
N ARG A 334 -18.08 17.59 6.47
CA ARG A 334 -16.71 18.14 6.38
C ARG A 334 -16.17 18.60 7.74
N ASP A 335 -17.00 19.21 8.57
CA ASP A 335 -16.64 19.70 9.90
C ASP A 335 -16.35 18.59 10.92
N TRP A 336 -16.68 17.34 10.60
CA TRP A 336 -16.36 16.18 11.42
C TRP A 336 -14.91 15.71 11.28
N GLY A 337 -14.14 16.24 10.32
CA GLY A 337 -12.74 15.87 10.11
C GLY A 337 -12.59 14.40 9.70
N GLY A 338 -11.57 13.71 10.23
CA GLY A 338 -11.36 12.30 9.92
C GLY A 338 -10.63 12.04 8.58
N ASP A 339 -9.93 13.03 8.04
CA ASP A 339 -9.28 12.92 6.74
C ASP A 339 -8.15 11.89 6.75
N THR A 340 -7.99 11.13 5.66
CA THR A 340 -6.73 10.43 5.38
C THR A 340 -5.78 11.43 4.74
N LEU A 341 -4.62 11.65 5.36
CA LEU A 341 -3.60 12.58 4.87
C LEU A 341 -2.48 11.79 4.19
N CYS A 342 -2.23 12.06 2.92
CA CYS A 342 -1.07 11.53 2.18
C CYS A 342 0.01 12.62 2.11
N LEU A 343 1.24 12.28 2.44
CA LEU A 343 2.37 13.20 2.55
C LEU A 343 3.33 12.99 1.37
N ASP A 344 3.80 14.09 0.76
CA ASP A 344 5.03 14.08 -0.02
C ASP A 344 6.19 14.26 0.95
N SER A 345 6.94 13.18 1.17
CA SER A 345 7.97 13.06 2.21
C SER A 345 9.14 14.02 1.99
N ASP A 346 9.48 14.29 0.72
CA ASP A 346 10.62 15.13 0.34
C ASP A 346 10.31 16.64 0.44
N SER A 347 9.05 17.05 0.27
CA SER A 347 8.65 18.45 0.42
C SER A 347 7.95 18.77 1.74
N GLY A 348 7.51 17.75 2.49
CA GLY A 348 6.76 17.91 3.74
C GLY A 348 5.34 18.44 3.55
N VAL A 349 4.84 18.56 2.31
CA VAL A 349 3.46 18.99 2.04
C VAL A 349 2.53 17.80 1.85
N GLY A 350 1.30 17.91 2.31
CA GLY A 350 0.32 16.81 2.27
C GLY A 350 -0.98 17.17 1.57
N VAL A 351 -1.72 16.14 1.18
CA VAL A 351 -3.08 16.21 0.63
C VAL A 351 -4.04 15.44 1.52
N GLY A 352 -5.18 16.06 1.85
CA GLY A 352 -6.20 15.46 2.69
C GLY A 352 -7.39 14.91 1.89
N VAL A 353 -7.82 13.70 2.23
CA VAL A 353 -8.97 13.03 1.64
C VAL A 353 -10.07 12.86 2.69
N ALA A 354 -11.12 13.66 2.55
CA ALA A 354 -12.30 13.57 3.40
C ALA A 354 -13.03 12.23 3.20
N PRO A 355 -13.45 11.56 4.29
CA PRO A 355 -14.01 10.20 4.25
C PRO A 355 -15.50 10.19 3.89
N ARG A 356 -15.81 10.64 2.68
CA ARG A 356 -17.21 10.75 2.20
C ARG A 356 -17.81 9.36 1.92
N PRO A 357 -19.14 9.20 2.09
CA PRO A 357 -19.82 7.97 1.69
C PRO A 357 -19.52 7.62 0.23
N ARG A 358 -19.33 6.33 -0.06
CA ARG A 358 -19.10 5.78 -1.43
C ARG A 358 -17.79 6.20 -2.11
N ARG A 359 -16.94 6.95 -1.41
CA ARG A 359 -15.61 7.33 -1.88
C ARG A 359 -14.60 6.22 -1.60
N ALA A 360 -13.73 6.02 -2.58
CA ALA A 360 -12.53 5.22 -2.48
C ALA A 360 -11.28 6.10 -2.59
N LEU A 361 -10.27 5.80 -1.78
CA LEU A 361 -8.90 6.27 -1.94
C LEU A 361 -8.06 5.08 -2.38
N LEU A 362 -7.36 5.20 -3.50
CA LEU A 362 -6.42 4.21 -3.99
C LEU A 362 -5.04 4.86 -4.06
N MET A 363 -4.04 4.26 -3.43
CA MET A 363 -2.69 4.81 -3.36
C MET A 363 -1.65 3.71 -3.48
N HIS A 364 -0.45 4.05 -3.93
CA HIS A 364 0.68 3.14 -3.75
C HIS A 364 0.97 2.93 -2.25
N GLN A 365 1.42 1.74 -1.86
CA GLN A 365 1.62 1.39 -0.43
C GLN A 365 2.85 2.04 0.22
N ASP A 366 3.78 2.54 -0.59
CA ASP A 366 4.97 3.27 -0.19
C ASP A 366 4.68 4.78 0.02
N VAL A 367 3.44 5.23 -0.17
CA VAL A 367 3.01 6.59 0.20
C VAL A 367 2.96 6.72 1.71
N VAL A 368 3.69 7.68 2.27
CA VAL A 368 3.58 8.04 3.69
C VAL A 368 2.23 8.69 3.93
N HIS A 369 1.47 8.16 4.89
CA HIS A 369 0.14 8.65 5.18
C HIS A 369 -0.22 8.48 6.66
N ARG A 370 -1.26 9.19 7.09
CA ARG A 370 -1.90 8.97 8.40
C ARG A 370 -3.39 9.20 8.32
N LEU A 371 -4.10 8.64 9.29
CA LEU A 371 -5.48 9.02 9.57
C LEU A 371 -5.52 10.24 10.49
N SER A 372 -6.46 11.15 10.29
CA SER A 372 -6.81 12.14 11.31
C SER A 372 -7.97 11.60 12.13
N ALA A 373 -7.97 11.84 13.44
CA ALA A 373 -9.15 11.55 14.25
C ALA A 373 -10.33 12.46 13.84
N PRO A 374 -11.58 11.96 13.94
CA PRO A 374 -12.75 12.83 13.90
C PRO A 374 -12.67 13.96 14.93
N SER A 375 -13.26 15.09 14.61
CA SER A 375 -13.40 16.21 15.56
C SER A 375 -14.53 15.92 16.57
N ALA A 376 -14.59 16.70 17.66
CA ALA A 376 -15.71 16.64 18.60
C ALA A 376 -17.08 16.90 17.93
N ALA A 377 -17.11 17.60 16.79
CA ALA A 377 -18.34 17.87 16.04
C ALA A 377 -18.98 16.58 15.47
N ALA A 378 -18.22 15.48 15.37
CA ALA A 378 -18.75 14.17 15.01
C ALA A 378 -19.66 13.58 16.10
N GLY A 379 -19.69 14.14 17.31
CA GLY A 379 -20.57 13.69 18.40
C GLY A 379 -20.27 12.28 18.89
N GLY A 380 -19.00 11.87 18.87
CA GLY A 380 -18.56 10.52 19.24
C GLY A 380 -18.84 9.43 18.21
N ARG A 381 -19.35 9.78 17.01
CA ARG A 381 -19.59 8.80 15.95
C ARG A 381 -18.28 8.18 15.46
N PRO A 382 -18.20 6.84 15.36
CA PRO A 382 -17.05 6.17 14.75
C PRO A 382 -17.04 6.36 13.22
N ARG A 383 -15.85 6.62 12.69
CA ARG A 383 -15.53 6.68 11.26
C ARG A 383 -15.00 5.33 10.79
N PHE A 384 -15.83 4.58 10.08
CA PHE A 384 -15.49 3.27 9.55
C PHE A 384 -14.80 3.36 8.19
N SER A 385 -13.63 2.73 8.08
CA SER A 385 -13.04 2.38 6.79
C SER A 385 -12.61 0.92 6.74
N LEU A 386 -12.61 0.40 5.52
CA LEU A 386 -12.11 -0.93 5.18
C LEU A 386 -10.98 -0.75 4.16
N VAL A 387 -9.85 -1.40 4.41
CA VAL A 387 -8.59 -1.22 3.68
C VAL A 387 -8.15 -2.55 3.10
N TRP A 388 -7.99 -2.60 1.77
CA TRP A 388 -7.42 -3.73 1.07
C TRP A 388 -5.96 -3.43 0.75
N LYS A 389 -5.05 -4.31 1.16
CA LYS A 389 -3.67 -4.31 0.71
C LYS A 389 -3.54 -5.27 -0.48
N LEU A 390 -3.14 -4.73 -1.63
CA LEU A 390 -3.22 -5.39 -2.92
C LEU A 390 -1.84 -5.52 -3.58
N ALA A 391 -1.65 -6.61 -4.31
CA ALA A 391 -0.60 -6.76 -5.30
C ALA A 391 -1.24 -6.81 -6.70
N LEU A 392 -0.92 -5.84 -7.56
CA LEU A 392 -1.33 -5.83 -8.95
C LEU A 392 -0.19 -6.43 -9.79
N VAL A 393 -0.33 -7.71 -10.14
CA VAL A 393 0.70 -8.46 -10.87
C VAL A 393 0.48 -8.30 -12.37
N PRO A 394 1.45 -7.82 -13.16
CA PRO A 394 1.31 -7.67 -14.60
C PRO A 394 0.92 -8.99 -15.28
N ARG A 395 -0.08 -8.97 -16.17
CA ARG A 395 -0.45 -10.16 -16.98
C ARG A 395 0.56 -10.47 -18.07
N ARG A 396 1.32 -9.46 -18.50
CA ARG A 396 2.31 -9.56 -19.58
C ARG A 396 3.66 -9.12 -19.04
N ALA A 397 4.67 -9.95 -19.27
CA ALA A 397 6.04 -9.66 -18.88
C ALA A 397 6.51 -8.31 -19.47
N GLY A 398 7.27 -7.55 -18.69
CA GLY A 398 7.85 -6.26 -19.10
C GLY A 398 6.88 -5.09 -19.20
N ARG A 399 5.57 -5.26 -18.98
CA ARG A 399 4.64 -4.13 -18.83
C ARG A 399 4.53 -3.72 -17.36
N GLY A 400 4.65 -2.42 -17.09
CA GLY A 400 4.27 -1.84 -15.81
C GLY A 400 2.76 -1.79 -15.64
N VAL A 401 2.30 -1.83 -14.38
CA VAL A 401 0.93 -1.50 -14.01
C VAL A 401 0.87 -0.02 -13.66
N ASP A 402 -0.07 0.71 -14.27
CA ASP A 402 -0.29 2.13 -13.99
C ASP A 402 -1.54 2.30 -13.12
N LEU A 403 -1.33 2.64 -11.84
CA LEU A 403 -2.44 2.91 -10.91
C LEU A 403 -3.30 4.08 -11.39
N ALA A 404 -2.66 5.12 -11.96
CA ALA A 404 -3.29 6.37 -12.36
C ALA A 404 -4.05 6.28 -13.69
N ARG A 405 -3.88 5.19 -14.44
CA ARG A 405 -4.54 4.91 -15.72
C ARG A 405 -4.44 6.12 -16.66
N ALA A 406 -3.23 6.63 -16.86
CA ALA A 406 -2.96 7.85 -17.60
C ALA A 406 -3.54 7.85 -19.02
N ALA A 407 -3.60 6.67 -19.66
CA ALA A 407 -4.22 6.51 -20.97
C ALA A 407 -5.74 6.80 -20.97
N ALA A 408 -6.43 6.56 -19.84
CA ALA A 408 -7.88 6.76 -19.70
C ALA A 408 -8.24 8.10 -19.03
N TRP A 409 -7.43 8.55 -18.07
CA TRP A 409 -7.76 9.72 -17.23
C TRP A 409 -6.81 10.91 -17.41
N GLY A 410 -5.82 10.79 -18.30
CA GLY A 410 -4.75 11.78 -18.44
C GLY A 410 -3.67 11.60 -17.39
N LEU A 411 -2.54 12.29 -17.58
CA LEU A 411 -1.44 12.22 -16.63
C LEU A 411 -1.86 12.72 -15.24
N PRO A 412 -1.44 12.05 -14.16
CA PRO A 412 -1.65 12.55 -12.81
C PRO A 412 -1.03 13.94 -12.64
N THR A 413 -1.69 14.78 -11.85
CA THR A 413 -1.19 16.14 -11.58
C THR A 413 0.01 16.04 -10.63
N PRO A 414 1.19 16.58 -10.99
CA PRO A 414 2.35 16.49 -10.13
C PRO A 414 2.20 17.42 -8.92
N PHE A 415 2.51 16.91 -7.74
CA PHE A 415 2.40 17.60 -6.44
C PHE A 415 3.72 17.49 -5.67
N GLY A 416 4.02 18.46 -4.80
CA GLY A 416 5.23 18.43 -3.97
C GLY A 416 6.53 18.27 -4.78
N SER A 417 7.34 17.29 -4.41
CA SER A 417 8.59 16.93 -5.11
C SER A 417 8.36 16.58 -6.59
N ALA A 418 7.24 15.95 -6.95
CA ALA A 418 6.90 15.63 -8.33
C ALA A 418 6.67 16.89 -9.19
N ALA A 419 6.10 17.94 -8.61
CA ALA A 419 5.95 19.22 -9.31
C ALA A 419 7.31 19.86 -9.63
N ARG A 420 8.27 19.76 -8.70
CA ARG A 420 9.65 20.22 -8.90
C ARG A 420 10.32 19.44 -10.04
N MET A 421 10.27 18.11 -10.01
CA MET A 421 10.85 17.27 -11.06
C MET A 421 10.22 17.51 -12.44
N ALA A 422 8.90 17.69 -12.49
CA ALA A 422 8.20 18.03 -13.72
C ALA A 422 8.64 19.40 -14.28
N ALA A 423 8.92 20.38 -13.41
CA ALA A 423 9.44 21.69 -13.84
C ALA A 423 10.85 21.59 -14.43
N VAL A 424 11.76 20.86 -13.77
CA VAL A 424 13.12 20.62 -14.27
C VAL A 424 13.09 19.92 -15.63
N LYS A 425 12.28 18.87 -15.78
CA LYS A 425 12.13 18.15 -17.05
C LYS A 425 11.66 19.07 -18.19
N ARG A 426 10.71 19.98 -17.90
CA ARG A 426 10.24 20.96 -18.89
C ARG A 426 11.32 21.99 -19.25
N GLN A 427 12.14 22.40 -18.30
CA GLN A 427 13.24 23.33 -18.56
C GLN A 427 14.30 22.69 -19.47
N LEU A 428 14.78 21.50 -19.13
CA LEU A 428 15.76 20.76 -19.95
C LEU A 428 15.24 20.51 -21.38
N ALA A 429 13.96 20.17 -21.52
CA ALA A 429 13.34 19.98 -22.84
C ALA A 429 13.23 21.27 -23.67
N ARG A 430 13.22 22.45 -23.03
CA ARG A 430 13.27 23.75 -23.73
C ARG A 430 14.70 24.07 -24.15
N GLU A 431 15.67 23.83 -23.27
CA GLU A 431 17.10 24.05 -23.54
C GLU A 431 17.59 23.14 -24.68
N ALA A 432 17.15 21.89 -24.76
CA ALA A 432 17.51 20.99 -25.87
C ALA A 432 16.88 21.36 -27.23
N ARG A 433 15.93 22.31 -27.27
CA ARG A 433 15.26 22.78 -28.49
C ARG A 433 15.74 24.15 -28.96
N GLY A 434 16.44 24.90 -28.09
CA GLY A 434 17.08 26.17 -28.43
C GLY A 434 18.51 25.92 -28.84
#